data_AF-A0A956X806-F1
#
_entry.id   AF-A0A956X806-F1
#
_cell.length_a   1.000
_cell.length_b   1.000
_cell.length_c   1.000
_cell.angle_alpha   90.00
_cell.angle_beta   90.00
_cell.angle_gamma   90.00
#
_symmetry.space_group_name_H-M   'P 1'
#
loop_
_entity.id
_entity.type
_entity.pdbx_description
1 polymer ?
#
loop_
_entity_poly.entity_id
_entity_poly.type
_entity_poly.pdbx_seq_one_letter_code
_entity_poly.pdbx_strand_id
1 'polypeptide(L)'
;LNNPSILFVKLGSNDAGAPSGYRYNMRQVVEFSIASGVIPILVTKADRFEGPDNINNEILRELAAEYHVPLVDFDIVAETLPNRGLKENDVHMEELVGPHDYTQPATFQSGHAVHDLVALLMLDAIRTELAAAAP
;
A
#
# COMPACT_ATOMS: atom_id res chain seq x y z
N LEU A 1 20.40 12.40 8.17
CA LEU A 1 20.16 12.21 6.73
C LEU A 1 19.01 11.23 6.45
N ASN A 2 18.76 10.21 7.28
CA ASN A 2 17.76 9.17 6.98
C ASN A 2 16.48 9.26 7.84
N ASN A 3 15.98 10.46 8.18
CA ASN A 3 14.72 10.62 8.92
C ASN A 3 13.61 11.06 7.95
N PRO A 4 12.96 10.13 7.21
CA PRO A 4 11.89 10.50 6.30
C PRO A 4 10.69 11.03 7.08
N SER A 5 9.93 11.96 6.51
CA SER A 5 8.65 12.39 7.11
C SER A 5 7.52 11.37 6.90
N ILE A 6 7.63 10.51 5.88
CA ILE A 6 6.61 9.56 5.45
C ILE A 6 7.26 8.21 5.12
N LEU A 7 6.62 7.10 5.50
CA LEU A 7 7.05 5.73 5.19
C LEU A 7 5.88 4.95 4.57
N PHE A 8 6.03 4.50 3.33
CA PHE A 8 5.12 3.49 2.77
C PHE A 8 5.51 2.09 3.26
N VAL A 9 4.55 1.36 3.82
CA VAL A 9 4.75 0.00 4.33
C VAL A 9 3.99 -0.97 3.42
N LYS A 10 4.73 -1.65 2.54
CA LYS A 10 4.20 -2.66 1.59
C LYS A 10 4.84 -4.01 1.89
N LEU A 11 4.21 -4.78 2.77
CA LEU A 11 4.65 -6.11 3.21
C LEU A 11 3.44 -7.06 3.26
N GLY A 12 3.69 -8.37 3.28
CA GLY A 12 2.66 -9.36 3.61
C GLY A 12 2.56 -10.57 2.68
N SER A 13 3.05 -10.53 1.44
CA SER A 13 2.94 -11.70 0.54
C SER A 13 3.72 -12.90 1.11
N ASN A 14 4.91 -12.64 1.66
CA ASN A 14 5.76 -13.67 2.28
C ASN A 14 5.32 -14.07 3.69
N ASP A 15 4.31 -13.41 4.25
CA ASP A 15 3.75 -13.71 5.57
C ASP A 15 2.52 -14.63 5.49
N ALA A 16 2.22 -15.17 4.30
CA ALA A 16 1.13 -16.12 4.10
C ALA A 16 1.25 -17.32 5.05
N GLY A 17 0.13 -17.67 5.70
CA GLY A 17 0.08 -18.73 6.71
C GLY A 17 0.54 -18.33 8.12
N ALA A 18 0.94 -17.07 8.35
CA ALA A 18 1.38 -16.58 9.66
C ALA A 18 0.65 -15.29 10.12
N PRO A 19 -0.70 -15.22 10.09
CA PRO A 19 -1.45 -13.98 10.29
C PRO A 19 -1.18 -13.32 11.66
N SER A 20 -1.05 -14.10 12.73
CA SER A 20 -0.74 -13.55 14.07
C SER A 20 0.64 -12.89 14.13
N GLY A 21 1.64 -13.49 13.47
CA GLY A 21 2.98 -12.92 13.39
C GLY A 21 3.01 -11.68 12.51
N TYR A 22 2.30 -11.71 11.38
CA TYR A 22 2.15 -10.56 10.50
C TYR A 22 1.52 -9.36 11.22
N ARG A 23 0.40 -9.56 11.93
CA ARG A 23 -0.25 -8.51 12.74
C ARG A 23 0.69 -7.94 13.79
N TYR A 24 1.40 -8.81 14.52
CA TYR A 24 2.36 -8.36 15.52
C TYR A 24 3.46 -7.49 14.90
N ASN A 25 4.09 -7.94 13.81
CA ASN A 25 5.17 -7.22 13.15
C ASN A 25 4.69 -5.90 12.55
N MET A 26 3.54 -5.90 11.87
CA MET A 26 2.98 -4.68 11.29
C MET A 26 2.61 -3.65 12.35
N ARG A 27 2.09 -4.08 13.51
CA ARG A 27 1.87 -3.20 14.67
C ARG A 27 3.18 -2.54 15.11
N GLN A 28 4.26 -3.31 15.23
CA GLN A 28 5.57 -2.76 15.62
C GLN A 28 6.10 -1.73 14.62
N VAL A 29 5.91 -1.96 13.31
CA VAL A 29 6.28 -0.98 12.28
C VAL A 29 5.49 0.32 12.44
N VAL A 30 4.18 0.24 12.67
CA VAL A 30 3.33 1.43 12.87
C VAL A 30 3.74 2.19 14.12
N GLU A 31 3.85 1.52 15.27
CA GLU A 31 4.22 2.12 16.54
C GLU A 31 5.59 2.79 16.49
N PHE A 32 6.58 2.10 15.91
CA PHE A 32 7.93 2.64 15.78
C PHE A 32 7.99 3.87 14.85
N SER A 33 7.24 3.85 13.75
CA SER A 33 7.17 4.98 12.82
C SER A 33 6.60 6.23 13.50
N ILE A 34 5.46 6.08 14.19
CA ILE A 34 4.81 7.16 14.93
C ILE A 34 5.73 7.71 16.02
N ALA A 35 6.35 6.83 16.82
CA ALA A 35 7.27 7.24 17.89
C ALA A 35 8.51 7.98 17.35
N SER A 36 8.87 7.74 16.08
CA SER A 36 9.98 8.41 15.39
C SER A 36 9.56 9.71 14.68
N GLY A 37 8.29 10.12 14.79
CA GLY A 37 7.75 11.30 14.10
C GLY A 37 7.57 11.10 12.59
N VAL A 38 7.48 9.86 12.13
CA VAL A 38 7.27 9.48 10.73
C VAL A 38 5.81 9.07 10.55
N ILE A 39 5.16 9.52 9.47
CA ILE A 39 3.80 9.10 9.11
C ILE A 39 3.88 7.75 8.37
N PRO A 40 3.45 6.62 8.95
CA PRO A 40 3.35 5.38 8.21
C PRO A 40 2.11 5.39 7.33
N ILE A 41 2.26 4.98 6.07
CA ILE A 41 1.16 4.71 5.15
C ILE A 41 1.13 3.20 4.93
N LEU A 42 0.07 2.55 5.39
CA LEU A 42 -0.12 1.13 5.14
C LEU A 42 -0.62 0.93 3.71
N VAL A 43 -0.13 -0.10 3.02
CA VAL A 43 -0.52 -0.42 1.64
C VAL A 43 -0.99 -1.87 1.58
N THR A 44 -2.26 -2.10 1.31
CA THR A 44 -2.78 -3.46 1.10
C THR A 44 -2.19 -4.06 -0.17
N LYS A 45 -2.15 -5.39 -0.25
CA LYS A 45 -1.62 -6.15 -1.37
C LYS A 45 -2.66 -6.40 -2.45
N ALA A 46 -2.22 -6.40 -3.70
CA ALA A 46 -3.04 -6.91 -4.81
C ALA A 46 -3.14 -8.44 -4.78
N ASP A 47 -2.05 -9.12 -4.41
CA ASP A 47 -2.04 -10.57 -4.24
C ASP A 47 -2.88 -10.96 -3.00
N ARG A 48 -3.61 -12.06 -3.14
CA ARG A 48 -4.30 -12.75 -2.04
C ARG A 48 -3.64 -14.10 -1.79
N PHE A 49 -2.30 -14.09 -1.69
CA PHE A 49 -1.49 -15.30 -1.62
C PHE A 49 -1.77 -16.14 -0.38
N GLU A 50 -2.20 -15.50 0.71
CA GLU A 50 -2.66 -16.16 1.94
C GLU A 50 -3.96 -16.95 1.78
N GLY A 51 -4.75 -16.67 0.73
CA GLY A 51 -6.03 -17.31 0.47
C GLY A 51 -7.18 -16.31 0.24
N PRO A 52 -8.39 -16.83 -0.05
CA PRO A 52 -9.55 -16.01 -0.38
C PRO A 52 -10.09 -15.18 0.79
N ASP A 53 -9.69 -15.49 2.01
CA ASP A 53 -10.06 -14.74 3.22
C ASP A 53 -9.33 -13.39 3.33
N ASN A 54 -8.28 -13.17 2.52
CA ASN A 54 -7.59 -11.88 2.41
C ASN A 54 -7.01 -11.39 3.74
N ILE A 55 -6.65 -12.32 4.64
CA ILE A 55 -6.45 -12.02 6.06
C ILE A 55 -5.34 -10.99 6.30
N ASN A 56 -4.29 -10.93 5.48
CA ASN A 56 -3.24 -9.94 5.67
C ASN A 56 -3.73 -8.52 5.32
N ASN A 57 -4.57 -8.37 4.30
CA ASN A 57 -5.17 -7.08 3.98
C ASN A 57 -6.20 -6.64 5.04
N GLU A 58 -6.99 -7.57 5.60
CA GLU A 58 -7.88 -7.26 6.72
C GLU A 58 -7.10 -6.79 7.96
N ILE A 59 -5.97 -7.44 8.28
CA ILE A 59 -5.07 -6.99 9.35
C ILE A 59 -4.57 -5.56 9.10
N LEU A 60 -4.17 -5.22 7.86
CA LEU A 60 -3.70 -3.88 7.53
C LEU A 60 -4.81 -2.82 7.67
N ARG A 61 -6.03 -3.13 7.22
CA ARG A 61 -7.21 -2.24 7.38
C ARG A 61 -7.51 -1.98 8.84
N GLU A 62 -7.53 -3.04 9.65
CA GLU A 62 -7.77 -2.94 11.09
C GLU A 62 -6.69 -2.11 11.79
N LEU A 63 -5.41 -2.34 11.49
CA LEU A 63 -4.32 -1.55 12.07
C LEU A 63 -4.36 -0.09 11.63
N ALA A 64 -4.69 0.20 10.37
CA ALA A 64 -4.84 1.57 9.89
C ALA A 64 -5.95 2.31 10.66
N ALA A 65 -7.10 1.64 10.87
CA ALA A 65 -8.20 2.18 11.66
C ALA A 65 -7.84 2.33 13.15
N GLU A 66 -7.20 1.34 13.75
CA GLU A 66 -6.80 1.34 15.17
C GLU A 66 -5.87 2.51 15.49
N TYR A 67 -4.83 2.71 14.66
CA TYR A 67 -3.83 3.75 14.89
C TYR A 67 -4.17 5.08 14.20
N HIS A 68 -5.28 5.15 13.47
CA HIS A 68 -5.71 6.33 12.70
C HIS A 68 -4.61 6.81 11.73
N VAL A 69 -3.95 5.87 11.05
CA VAL A 69 -2.89 6.16 10.07
C VAL A 69 -3.41 6.00 8.64
N PRO A 70 -2.83 6.71 7.65
CA PRO A 70 -3.26 6.61 6.27
C PRO A 70 -3.16 5.18 5.72
N LEU A 71 -4.14 4.80 4.91
CA LEU A 71 -4.20 3.53 4.19
C LEU A 71 -4.34 3.78 2.69
N VAL A 72 -3.46 3.18 1.90
CA VAL A 72 -3.70 2.97 0.46
C VAL A 72 -4.29 1.58 0.30
N ASP A 73 -5.62 1.52 0.11
CA ASP A 73 -6.33 0.26 -0.12
C ASP A 73 -6.19 -0.19 -1.58
N PHE A 74 -4.97 -0.59 -1.93
CA PHE A 74 -4.64 -1.09 -3.26
C PHE A 74 -5.33 -2.42 -3.61
N ASP A 75 -5.82 -3.19 -2.65
CA ASP A 75 -6.56 -4.44 -2.90
C ASP A 75 -7.86 -4.16 -3.67
N ILE A 76 -8.57 -3.08 -3.31
CA ILE A 76 -9.76 -2.61 -4.02
C ILE A 76 -9.37 -2.00 -5.38
N VAL A 77 -8.31 -1.19 -5.43
CA VAL A 77 -7.82 -0.61 -6.70
C VAL A 77 -7.45 -1.71 -7.69
N ALA A 78 -6.81 -2.77 -7.21
CA ALA A 78 -6.42 -3.91 -8.01
C ALA A 78 -7.62 -4.60 -8.69
N GLU A 79 -8.82 -4.57 -8.11
CA GLU A 79 -10.03 -5.13 -8.76
C GLU A 79 -10.38 -4.44 -10.09
N THR A 80 -9.86 -3.24 -10.33
CA THR A 80 -10.04 -2.49 -11.58
C THR A 80 -9.03 -2.84 -12.67
N LEU A 81 -8.00 -3.63 -12.34
CA LEU A 81 -6.88 -3.95 -13.22
C LEU A 81 -7.01 -5.36 -13.82
N PRO A 82 -6.55 -5.58 -15.07
CA PRO A 82 -6.41 -6.92 -15.63
C PRO A 82 -5.55 -7.79 -14.71
N ASN A 83 -6.03 -9.00 -14.41
CA ASN A 83 -5.37 -9.92 -13.47
C ASN A 83 -4.94 -9.27 -12.15
N ARG A 84 -5.73 -8.29 -11.65
CA ARG A 84 -5.43 -7.54 -10.43
C ARG A 84 -4.11 -6.74 -10.48
N GLY A 85 -3.61 -6.46 -11.69
CA GLY A 85 -2.32 -5.82 -11.91
C GLY A 85 -1.12 -6.73 -11.61
N LEU A 86 -1.32 -8.04 -11.55
CA LEU A 86 -0.27 -9.03 -11.28
C LEU A 86 0.16 -9.74 -12.57
N LYS A 87 1.38 -10.29 -12.55
CA LYS A 87 1.83 -11.26 -13.57
C LYS A 87 1.02 -12.56 -13.44
N GLU A 88 0.94 -13.32 -14.54
CA GLU A 88 0.14 -14.55 -14.59
C GLU A 88 0.64 -15.59 -13.56
N ASN A 89 -0.27 -16.08 -12.71
CA ASN A 89 0.02 -17.06 -11.64
C ASN A 89 1.15 -16.64 -10.68
N ASP A 90 1.30 -15.34 -10.43
CA ASP A 90 2.38 -14.77 -9.62
C ASP A 90 1.82 -13.75 -8.59
N VAL A 91 2.65 -13.40 -7.61
CA VAL A 91 2.39 -12.34 -6.62
C VAL A 91 3.04 -11.01 -7.02
N HIS A 92 3.91 -11.02 -8.03
CA HIS A 92 4.56 -9.82 -8.54
C HIS A 92 3.62 -9.00 -9.42
N MET A 93 3.69 -7.68 -9.31
CA MET A 93 2.92 -6.76 -10.16
C MET A 93 3.42 -6.82 -11.61
N GLU A 94 2.50 -6.63 -12.55
CA GLU A 94 2.79 -6.51 -13.97
C GLU A 94 3.55 -5.21 -14.25
N GLU A 95 4.67 -5.33 -14.97
CA GLU A 95 5.56 -4.22 -15.26
C GLU A 95 5.16 -3.52 -16.56
N LEU A 96 5.31 -2.20 -16.61
CA LEU A 96 5.25 -1.46 -17.86
C LEU A 96 6.67 -1.19 -18.35
N VAL A 97 6.97 -1.62 -19.57
CA VAL A 97 8.27 -1.30 -20.20
C VAL A 97 8.26 0.18 -20.62
N GLY A 98 9.07 0.99 -19.94
CA GLY A 98 9.21 2.42 -20.22
C GLY A 98 8.68 3.30 -19.08
N PRO A 99 8.66 4.64 -19.25
CA PRO A 99 8.15 5.55 -18.24
C PRO A 99 6.64 5.37 -18.02
N HIS A 100 6.17 5.61 -16.79
CA HIS A 100 4.75 5.67 -16.47
C HIS A 100 4.12 6.96 -17.07
N ASP A 101 3.74 6.92 -18.35
CA ASP A 101 3.05 8.01 -19.03
C ASP A 101 1.53 7.92 -18.83
N TYR A 102 1.01 8.64 -17.84
CA TYR A 102 -0.42 8.65 -17.51
C TYR A 102 -1.30 9.39 -18.53
N THR A 103 -0.76 9.86 -19.66
CA THR A 103 -1.58 10.30 -20.80
C THR A 103 -2.03 9.14 -21.68
N GLN A 104 -1.42 7.96 -21.51
CA GLN A 104 -1.72 6.76 -22.28
C GLN A 104 -2.66 5.81 -21.51
N PRO A 105 -3.77 5.35 -22.12
CA PRO A 105 -4.68 4.40 -21.48
C PRO A 105 -4.02 3.09 -21.03
N ALA A 106 -3.01 2.63 -21.77
CA ALA A 106 -2.29 1.39 -21.45
C ALA A 106 -1.54 1.45 -20.11
N THR A 107 -1.10 2.64 -19.68
CA THR A 107 -0.41 2.84 -18.40
C THR A 107 -1.31 2.47 -17.22
N PHE A 108 -2.61 2.73 -17.34
CA PHE A 108 -3.60 2.38 -16.31
C PHE A 108 -3.93 0.88 -16.25
N GLN A 109 -3.27 0.02 -17.06
CA GLN A 109 -3.43 -1.43 -17.03
C GLN A 109 -2.27 -2.14 -16.30
N SER A 110 -1.20 -1.43 -15.93
CA SER A 110 -0.06 -2.00 -15.20
C SER A 110 -0.23 -1.85 -13.68
N GLY A 111 0.04 -2.93 -12.93
CA GLY A 111 0.02 -2.89 -11.47
C GLY A 111 1.02 -1.90 -10.89
N HIS A 112 2.25 -1.89 -11.40
CA HIS A 112 3.29 -0.94 -10.97
C HIS A 112 2.90 0.51 -11.21
N ALA A 113 2.41 0.84 -12.42
CA ALA A 113 2.04 2.21 -12.75
C ALA A 113 0.84 2.69 -11.92
N VAL A 114 -0.21 1.88 -11.77
CA VAL A 114 -1.38 2.29 -10.97
C VAL A 114 -1.04 2.37 -9.49
N HIS A 115 -0.18 1.49 -8.97
CA HIS A 115 0.35 1.58 -7.60
C HIS A 115 1.05 2.92 -7.35
N ASP A 116 1.97 3.31 -8.25
CA ASP A 116 2.72 4.57 -8.11
C ASP A 116 1.78 5.78 -8.21
N LEU A 117 0.80 5.73 -9.09
CA LEU A 117 -0.22 6.78 -9.19
C LEU A 117 -0.98 6.95 -7.88
N VAL A 118 -1.51 5.88 -7.28
CA VAL A 118 -2.27 6.00 -6.03
C VAL A 118 -1.39 6.37 -4.85
N ALA A 119 -0.12 5.99 -4.85
CA ALA A 119 0.85 6.45 -3.85
C ALA A 119 1.07 7.97 -3.96
N LEU A 120 1.20 8.51 -5.18
CA LEU A 120 1.30 9.95 -5.41
C LEU A 120 0.02 10.69 -4.99
N LEU A 121 -1.16 10.13 -5.27
CA LEU A 121 -2.44 10.70 -4.81
C LEU A 121 -2.53 10.73 -3.28
N MET A 122 -2.05 9.70 -2.59
CA MET A 122 -2.00 9.68 -1.12
C MET A 122 -1.03 10.73 -0.57
N LEU A 123 0.16 10.89 -1.18
CA LEU A 123 1.08 11.96 -0.78
C LEU A 123 0.47 13.35 -0.97
N ASP A 124 -0.26 13.57 -2.07
CA ASP A 124 -0.96 14.83 -2.32
C ASP A 124 -2.09 15.08 -1.31
N ALA A 125 -2.85 14.04 -0.95
CA ALA A 125 -3.87 14.11 0.09
C ALA A 125 -3.28 14.50 1.45
N ILE A 126 -2.21 13.82 1.88
CA ILE A 126 -1.50 14.13 3.13
C ILE A 126 -0.97 15.57 3.10
N ARG A 127 -0.34 15.99 1.99
CA ARG A 127 0.16 17.37 1.84
C ARG A 127 -0.97 18.40 1.99
N THR A 128 -2.12 18.12 1.39
CA THR A 128 -3.30 19.02 1.42
C THR A 128 -3.89 19.13 2.81
N GLU A 129 -4.06 18.00 3.51
CA GLU A 129 -4.54 17.97 4.89
C GLU A 129 -3.60 18.72 5.84
N LEU A 130 -2.29 18.52 5.72
CA LEU A 130 -1.30 19.22 6.54
C LEU A 130 -1.26 20.73 6.26
N ALA A 131 -1.46 21.14 5.00
CA ALA A 131 -1.52 22.56 4.65
C ALA A 131 -2.80 23.23 5.18
N ALA A 132 -3.93 22.53 5.18
CA ALA A 132 -5.19 23.03 5.74
C ALA A 132 -5.17 23.13 7.28
N ALA A 133 -4.39 22.28 7.95
CA ALA A 133 -4.20 22.30 9.39
C ALA A 133 -3.18 23.34 9.88
N ALA A 134 -2.45 24.00 8.98
CA ALA A 134 -1.51 25.05 9.33
C ALA A 134 -2.27 26.33 9.74
N PRO A 135 -1.93 26.95 10.89
CA PRO A 135 -2.63 28.13 11.41
C PRO A 135 -2.45 29.40 10.57
#